data_AF-A0A954L8T0-F1
#
_entry.id   AF-A0A954L8T0-F1
#
_cell.length_a   1.000
_cell.length_b   1.000
_cell.length_c   1.000
_cell.angle_alpha   90.00
_cell.angle_beta   90.00
_cell.angle_gamma   90.00
#
_symmetry.space_group_name_H-M   'P 1'
#
loop_
_entity.id
_entity.type
_entity.pdbx_description
1 polymer ?
#
loop_
_entity_poly.entity_id
_entity_poly.type
_entity_poly.pdbx_seq_one_letter_code
_entity_poly.pdbx_strand_id
1 'polypeptide(L)'
;MRSSSDSRPPFFRLSLHLYLVTAALLWTSTTAIAADEPATAETYSCAAPVDAWFVSEVWEKVGATDCLRCHRKGGDAAQSRFLLQDPGLLQGGVRDNALRQNQAAFRRMAEQRVDGGALLLRKATGELEHGGSVVLKPESTSLHVLREFVERLERKVVADDHLVEEASTPFFAGIVMLDDQRLLRRATLSLAGRLPTTAERNAIAEHGSEVLPDLLNALMREEAFYARLREGFNDIFLTQGIDGNPDSTVLSYEHFEKSRLWYQKHDLTHITDEKERRQAGYKLANEYRAALLDEPMQLIDYIVRNDRPFTEIVTADYIMVSPYTARGYGIFDEVKDRFVDPEDPFEYLPVTLKALVGRNRSEDQESQTGFYPHAGLLSTFQYLSRYPTTET
;
A
#
# COMPACT_ATOMS: atom_id res chain seq x y z
N MET A 1 -22.40 -43.44 -57.92
CA MET A 1 -23.50 -42.66 -57.31
C MET A 1 -22.96 -41.97 -56.07
N ARG A 2 -22.92 -40.62 -56.05
CA ARG A 2 -22.92 -39.63 -54.91
C ARG A 2 -22.02 -39.93 -53.68
N SER A 3 -21.25 -39.03 -53.06
CA SER A 3 -21.17 -37.56 -53.02
C SER A 3 -19.98 -37.13 -52.12
N SER A 4 -19.38 -35.96 -52.41
CA SER A 4 -18.71 -34.95 -51.54
C SER A 4 -17.55 -35.37 -50.60
N SER A 5 -16.28 -34.97 -50.82
CA SER A 5 -15.62 -33.65 -50.58
C SER A 5 -15.80 -33.16 -49.12
N ASP A 6 -14.80 -32.74 -48.36
CA ASP A 6 -13.67 -31.87 -48.69
C ASP A 6 -12.65 -31.92 -47.53
N SER A 7 -11.35 -31.83 -47.82
CA SER A 7 -10.24 -31.93 -46.86
C SER A 7 -9.41 -30.64 -46.87
N ARG A 8 -9.23 -30.01 -45.70
CA ARG A 8 -8.30 -28.88 -45.51
C ARG A 8 -7.36 -29.11 -44.31
N PRO A 9 -6.04 -28.89 -44.46
CA PRO A 9 -5.03 -29.02 -43.39
C PRO A 9 -4.74 -27.65 -42.69
N PRO A 10 -3.84 -27.60 -41.68
CA PRO A 10 -3.94 -26.68 -40.54
C PRO A 10 -3.20 -25.34 -40.72
N PHE A 11 -3.63 -24.33 -39.97
CA PHE A 11 -2.99 -23.02 -39.88
C PHE A 11 -1.92 -22.98 -38.78
N PHE A 12 -0.67 -22.79 -39.20
CA PHE A 12 0.44 -22.32 -38.37
C PHE A 12 0.24 -20.84 -38.02
N ARG A 13 0.45 -20.47 -36.74
CA ARG A 13 0.55 -19.08 -36.28
C ARG A 13 1.98 -18.58 -36.52
N LEU A 14 2.13 -17.43 -37.18
CA LEU A 14 3.40 -16.73 -37.33
C LEU A 14 3.34 -15.35 -36.66
N SER A 15 4.34 -15.10 -35.83
CA SER A 15 4.60 -13.86 -35.09
C SER A 15 4.93 -12.69 -36.02
N LEU A 16 4.40 -11.50 -35.72
CA LEU A 16 4.64 -10.28 -36.48
C LEU A 16 5.67 -9.41 -35.74
N HIS A 17 6.86 -9.28 -36.31
CA HIS A 17 7.79 -8.19 -36.03
C HIS A 17 8.29 -7.63 -37.37
N LEU A 18 8.26 -6.29 -37.45
CA LEU A 18 9.15 -5.42 -38.22
C LEU A 18 9.05 -5.48 -39.75
N TYR A 19 8.61 -4.37 -40.36
CA TYR A 19 9.27 -3.70 -41.50
C TYR A 19 8.37 -2.56 -42.01
N LEU A 20 8.88 -1.32 -42.02
CA LEU A 20 9.09 -0.53 -43.24
C LEU A 20 9.53 0.92 -42.90
N VAL A 21 10.72 1.27 -43.38
CA VAL A 21 11.27 2.63 -43.40
C VAL A 21 11.73 2.91 -44.84
N THR A 22 11.52 4.17 -45.28
CA THR A 22 11.96 4.85 -46.54
C THR A 22 11.16 4.54 -47.82
N ALA A 23 10.79 5.47 -48.71
CA ALA A 23 11.23 6.85 -48.97
C ALA A 23 10.16 7.63 -49.78
N ALA A 24 10.09 8.97 -49.64
CA ALA A 24 10.00 9.95 -50.74
C ALA A 24 9.99 11.39 -50.18
N LEU A 25 10.84 12.25 -50.78
CA LEU A 25 11.15 13.61 -50.37
C LEU A 25 10.13 14.67 -50.83
N LEU A 26 10.07 15.74 -50.01
CA LEU A 26 9.91 17.17 -50.34
C LEU A 26 8.75 17.62 -51.24
N TRP A 27 7.78 18.32 -50.65
CA TRP A 27 7.21 19.57 -51.21
C TRP A 27 6.81 20.49 -50.05
N THR A 28 7.45 21.65 -49.98
CA THR A 28 7.10 22.77 -49.10
C THR A 28 5.95 23.55 -49.73
N SER A 29 4.85 23.74 -49.00
CA SER A 29 3.85 24.75 -49.29
C SER A 29 3.17 25.18 -47.98
N THR A 30 3.45 26.41 -47.59
CA THR A 30 2.71 27.19 -46.60
C THR A 30 1.29 27.42 -47.11
N THR A 31 0.30 26.85 -46.44
CA THR A 31 -1.09 27.30 -46.51
C THR A 31 -1.67 27.34 -45.10
N ALA A 32 -2.04 28.54 -44.69
CA ALA A 32 -2.78 28.82 -43.47
C ALA A 32 -4.06 27.98 -43.42
N ILE A 33 -4.27 27.31 -42.29
CA ILE A 33 -5.58 26.77 -41.91
C ILE A 33 -6.04 27.64 -40.74
N ALA A 34 -7.22 28.23 -40.94
CA ALA A 34 -7.93 29.08 -40.02
C ALA A 34 -8.03 28.43 -38.63
N ALA A 35 -7.72 29.20 -37.59
CA ALA A 35 -8.09 28.87 -36.24
C ALA A 35 -9.62 28.86 -36.15
N ASP A 36 -10.19 27.74 -35.73
CA ASP A 36 -11.56 27.71 -35.22
C ASP A 36 -11.67 28.75 -34.10
N GLU A 37 -12.69 29.60 -34.19
CA GLU A 37 -13.04 30.54 -33.14
C GLU A 37 -13.24 29.77 -31.83
N PRO A 38 -12.54 30.12 -30.73
CA PRO A 38 -12.86 29.52 -29.45
C PRO A 38 -14.26 30.00 -29.06
N ALA A 39 -15.17 29.04 -28.96
CA ALA A 39 -16.46 29.22 -28.31
C ALA A 39 -16.25 30.00 -27.01
N THR A 40 -17.02 31.07 -26.86
CA THR A 40 -17.04 31.98 -25.72
C THR A 40 -16.85 31.23 -24.41
N ALA A 41 -15.63 31.27 -23.88
CA ALA A 41 -15.37 30.81 -22.53
C ALA A 41 -16.17 31.72 -21.60
N GLU A 42 -17.18 31.15 -20.95
CA GLU A 42 -17.78 31.77 -19.79
C GLU A 42 -16.64 32.14 -18.85
N THR A 43 -16.49 33.44 -18.59
CA THR A 43 -15.54 33.94 -17.62
C THR A 43 -15.95 33.39 -16.26
N TYR A 44 -15.34 32.27 -15.86
CA TYR A 44 -15.31 31.86 -14.48
C TYR A 44 -14.59 32.97 -13.72
N SER A 45 -15.36 33.81 -13.06
CA SER A 45 -14.90 34.69 -11.99
C SER A 45 -13.86 33.92 -11.17
N CYS A 46 -12.62 34.40 -11.13
CA CYS A 46 -11.60 33.87 -10.22
C CYS A 46 -12.17 33.95 -8.80
N ALA A 47 -12.67 32.82 -8.30
CA ALA A 47 -13.00 32.69 -6.89
C ALA A 47 -11.70 32.95 -6.10
N ALA A 48 -11.81 33.66 -4.98
CA ALA A 48 -10.67 33.94 -4.13
C ALA A 48 -9.90 32.64 -3.82
N PRO A 49 -8.56 32.68 -3.82
CA PRO A 49 -7.74 31.50 -3.50
C PRO A 49 -8.12 30.95 -2.12
N VAL A 50 -7.98 29.63 -1.96
CA VAL A 50 -8.10 29.00 -0.63
C VAL A 50 -7.02 29.63 0.25
N ASP A 51 -7.40 30.05 1.46
CA ASP A 51 -6.45 30.61 2.42
C ASP A 51 -5.47 29.51 2.86
N ALA A 52 -4.18 29.69 2.58
CA ALA A 52 -3.13 28.73 2.92
C ALA A 52 -3.10 28.42 4.43
N TRP A 53 -3.35 29.44 5.27
CA TRP A 53 -3.43 29.25 6.72
C TRP A 53 -4.64 28.40 7.11
N PHE A 54 -5.79 28.59 6.45
CA PHE A 54 -6.94 27.73 6.68
C PHE A 54 -6.62 26.27 6.36
N VAL A 55 -5.90 25.99 5.28
CA VAL A 55 -5.55 24.62 4.89
C VAL A 55 -4.62 23.98 5.93
N SER A 56 -3.50 24.63 6.25
CA SER A 56 -2.47 24.03 7.11
C SER A 56 -2.86 24.01 8.59
N GLU A 57 -3.58 25.03 9.06
CA GLU A 57 -3.90 25.16 10.49
C GLU A 57 -5.29 24.62 10.81
N VAL A 58 -6.33 25.07 10.12
CA VAL A 58 -7.71 24.70 10.48
C VAL A 58 -8.09 23.35 9.89
N TRP A 59 -7.87 23.15 8.59
CA TRP A 59 -8.32 21.95 7.90
C TRP A 59 -7.53 20.72 8.33
N GLU A 60 -6.20 20.75 8.22
CA GLU A 60 -5.36 19.59 8.54
C GLU A 60 -5.40 19.20 10.01
N LYS A 61 -5.49 20.17 10.94
CA LYS A 61 -5.41 19.89 12.39
C LYS A 61 -6.77 19.64 13.04
N VAL A 62 -7.87 20.18 12.49
CA VAL A 62 -9.21 20.10 13.11
C VAL A 62 -10.27 19.61 12.12
N GLY A 63 -10.33 20.21 10.92
CA GLY A 63 -11.41 19.93 9.97
C GLY A 63 -11.45 18.47 9.51
N ALA A 64 -10.30 17.93 9.10
CA ALA A 64 -10.19 16.55 8.64
C ALA A 64 -10.28 15.52 9.79
N THR A 65 -9.77 15.86 10.97
CA THR A 65 -9.61 14.97 12.12
C THR A 65 -10.87 14.90 13.00
N ASP A 66 -11.42 16.06 13.36
CA ASP A 66 -12.46 16.18 14.39
C ASP A 66 -13.86 16.41 13.79
N CYS A 67 -13.97 17.06 12.62
CA CYS A 67 -15.26 17.46 12.05
C CYS A 67 -15.75 16.58 10.89
N LEU A 68 -14.86 16.25 9.94
CA LEU A 68 -15.20 15.60 8.66
C LEU A 68 -15.86 14.22 8.84
N ARG A 69 -15.51 13.50 9.91
CA ARG A 69 -16.05 12.16 10.20
C ARG A 69 -17.58 12.14 10.23
N CYS A 70 -18.20 13.16 10.84
CA CYS A 70 -19.64 13.27 10.98
C CYS A 70 -20.25 14.21 9.93
N HIS A 71 -19.58 15.31 9.64
CA HIS A 71 -20.06 16.37 8.75
C HIS A 71 -19.72 16.11 7.28
N ARG A 72 -20.09 14.94 6.76
CA ARG A 72 -19.91 14.57 5.35
C ARG A 72 -21.16 13.90 4.80
N LYS A 73 -21.26 13.78 3.47
CA LYS A 73 -22.33 13.03 2.84
C LYS A 73 -22.34 11.58 3.37
N GLY A 74 -23.47 11.14 3.91
CA GLY A 74 -23.61 9.82 4.52
C GLY A 74 -23.04 9.68 5.94
N GLY A 75 -22.51 10.75 6.55
CA GLY A 75 -22.15 10.78 7.97
C GLY A 75 -23.32 11.14 8.88
N ASP A 76 -23.13 10.99 10.19
CA ASP A 76 -24.17 11.22 11.22
C ASP A 76 -24.76 12.63 11.18
N ALA A 77 -23.99 13.63 10.73
CA ALA A 77 -24.41 15.01 10.60
C ALA A 77 -24.67 15.45 9.15
N ALA A 78 -24.95 14.51 8.24
CA ALA A 78 -25.15 14.79 6.81
C ALA A 78 -26.31 15.75 6.50
N GLN A 79 -27.30 15.85 7.40
CA GLN A 79 -28.45 16.77 7.27
C GLN A 79 -28.18 18.15 7.87
N SER A 80 -27.00 18.37 8.44
CA SER A 80 -26.63 19.66 9.02
C SER A 80 -26.29 20.69 7.93
N ARG A 81 -26.38 21.98 8.28
CA ARG A 81 -25.95 23.08 7.41
C ARG A 81 -24.43 23.22 7.30
N PHE A 82 -23.68 22.44 8.08
CA PHE A 82 -22.23 22.38 8.08
C PHE A 82 -21.81 21.07 7.43
N LEU A 83 -21.74 21.03 6.11
CA LEU A 83 -21.36 19.85 5.34
C LEU A 83 -19.99 20.08 4.69
N LEU A 84 -19.09 19.12 4.89
CA LEU A 84 -17.71 19.14 4.44
C LEU A 84 -17.49 18.07 3.36
N GLN A 85 -16.51 18.32 2.51
CA GLN A 85 -16.00 17.39 1.50
C GLN A 85 -14.65 16.86 1.91
N ASP A 86 -14.37 15.60 1.59
CA ASP A 86 -13.06 14.97 1.82
C ASP A 86 -12.13 15.25 0.63
N PRO A 87 -11.07 16.06 0.79
CA PRO A 87 -10.11 16.34 -0.26
C PRO A 87 -9.02 15.28 -0.38
N GLY A 88 -8.95 14.27 0.52
CA GLY A 88 -7.83 13.34 0.62
C GLY A 88 -7.59 12.47 -0.61
N LEU A 89 -8.63 12.23 -1.41
CA LEU A 89 -8.56 11.45 -2.67
C LEU A 89 -8.70 12.31 -3.93
N LEU A 90 -8.82 13.62 -3.80
CA LEU A 90 -9.04 14.55 -4.91
C LEU A 90 -7.73 15.17 -5.39
N GLN A 91 -7.64 15.51 -6.68
CA GLN A 91 -6.45 16.14 -7.27
C GLN A 91 -6.78 17.44 -8.02
N GLY A 92 -5.77 18.30 -8.16
CA GLY A 92 -5.85 19.56 -8.92
C GLY A 92 -6.99 20.48 -8.47
N GLY A 93 -7.59 21.18 -9.44
CA GLY A 93 -8.65 22.16 -9.17
C GLY A 93 -9.91 21.58 -8.49
N VAL A 94 -10.12 20.27 -8.53
CA VAL A 94 -11.22 19.60 -7.82
C VAL A 94 -10.94 19.57 -6.31
N ARG A 95 -9.70 19.27 -5.90
CA ARG A 95 -9.25 19.35 -4.50
C ARG A 95 -9.39 20.77 -3.98
N ASP A 96 -8.98 21.76 -4.77
CA ASP A 96 -9.06 23.17 -4.39
C ASP A 96 -10.50 23.64 -4.20
N ASN A 97 -11.43 23.16 -5.04
CA ASN A 97 -12.85 23.44 -4.89
C ASN A 97 -13.42 22.85 -3.60
N ALA A 98 -13.06 21.61 -3.25
CA ALA A 98 -13.47 21.00 -1.99
C ALA A 98 -12.97 21.81 -0.78
N LEU A 99 -11.69 22.20 -0.79
CA LEU A 99 -11.10 23.02 0.28
C LEU A 99 -11.75 24.41 0.37
N ARG A 100 -12.07 25.06 -0.76
CA ARG A 100 -12.84 26.33 -0.78
C ARG A 100 -14.20 26.18 -0.13
N GLN A 101 -14.92 25.10 -0.46
CA GLN A 101 -16.25 24.85 0.12
C GLN A 101 -16.19 24.60 1.62
N ASN A 102 -15.18 23.84 2.06
CA ASN A 102 -14.94 23.61 3.48
C ASN A 102 -14.62 24.93 4.20
N GLN A 103 -13.71 25.74 3.67
CA GLN A 103 -13.39 27.06 4.22
C GLN A 103 -14.63 27.95 4.35
N ALA A 104 -15.47 27.99 3.31
CA ALA A 104 -16.71 28.75 3.34
C ALA A 104 -17.70 28.22 4.41
N ALA A 105 -17.78 26.90 4.61
CA ALA A 105 -18.60 26.31 5.64
C ALA A 105 -18.11 26.69 7.05
N PHE A 106 -16.81 26.63 7.29
CA PHE A 106 -16.19 27.03 8.56
C PHE A 106 -16.44 28.52 8.84
N ARG A 107 -16.24 29.38 7.85
CA ARG A 107 -16.50 30.83 7.99
C ARG A 107 -17.97 31.12 8.34
N ARG A 108 -18.93 30.49 7.65
CA ARG A 108 -20.37 30.67 7.94
C ARG A 108 -20.74 30.31 9.38
N MET A 109 -20.11 29.28 9.95
CA MET A 109 -20.34 28.87 11.34
C MET A 109 -19.63 29.78 12.34
N ALA A 110 -18.44 30.29 12.00
CA ALA A 110 -17.67 31.21 12.84
C ALA A 110 -18.33 32.60 12.93
N GLU A 111 -18.93 33.08 11.84
CA GLU A 111 -19.55 34.41 11.77
C GLU A 111 -20.89 34.49 12.52
N GLN A 112 -21.63 33.38 12.60
CA GLN A 112 -22.90 33.34 13.34
C GLN A 112 -22.65 33.45 14.85
N ARG A 113 -23.42 34.31 15.52
CA ARG A 113 -23.34 34.52 16.98
C ARG A 113 -24.58 34.00 17.69
N VAL A 114 -24.38 33.36 18.83
CA VAL A 114 -25.43 32.95 19.76
C VAL A 114 -24.96 33.28 21.17
N ASP A 115 -25.75 34.04 21.92
CA ASP A 115 -25.43 34.58 23.26
C ASP A 115 -24.02 35.20 23.38
N GLY A 116 -23.60 35.93 22.35
CA GLY A 116 -22.30 36.63 22.31
C GLY A 116 -21.10 35.78 21.87
N GLY A 117 -21.23 34.45 21.75
CA GLY A 117 -20.17 33.57 21.27
C GLY A 117 -20.34 33.11 19.81
N ALA A 118 -19.24 32.78 19.14
CA ALA A 118 -19.27 32.20 17.79
C ALA A 118 -19.92 30.80 17.82
N LEU A 119 -20.89 30.58 16.93
CA LEU A 119 -21.66 29.32 16.85
C LEU A 119 -20.74 28.12 16.66
N LEU A 120 -19.69 28.24 15.84
CA LEU A 120 -18.67 27.22 15.65
C LEU A 120 -18.06 26.72 16.97
N LEU A 121 -17.61 27.65 17.82
CA LEU A 121 -16.95 27.32 19.08
C LEU A 121 -17.93 26.67 20.06
N ARG A 122 -19.11 27.28 20.24
CA ARG A 122 -20.11 26.83 21.22
C ARG A 122 -20.70 25.47 20.86
N LYS A 123 -20.87 25.17 19.57
CA LYS A 123 -21.28 23.83 19.11
C LYS A 123 -20.17 22.82 19.34
N ALA A 124 -18.91 23.16 19.01
CA ALA A 124 -17.78 22.25 19.19
C ALA A 124 -17.50 21.90 20.66
N THR A 125 -17.70 22.84 21.58
CA THR A 125 -17.54 22.63 23.04
C THR A 125 -18.77 22.00 23.71
N GLY A 126 -19.88 21.82 22.99
CA GLY A 126 -21.13 21.29 23.53
C GLY A 126 -21.92 22.27 24.41
N GLU A 127 -21.58 23.56 24.40
CA GLU A 127 -22.37 24.61 25.07
C GLU A 127 -23.73 24.86 24.41
N LEU A 128 -23.84 24.53 23.12
CA LEU A 128 -25.10 24.49 22.40
C LEU A 128 -25.38 23.06 21.96
N GLU A 129 -26.66 22.67 21.92
CA GLU A 129 -27.09 21.35 21.50
C GLU A 129 -26.52 21.01 20.11
N HIS A 130 -25.54 20.12 20.06
CA HIS A 130 -24.79 19.82 18.84
C HIS A 130 -25.34 18.57 18.12
N GLY A 131 -26.31 17.86 18.72
CA GLY A 131 -26.83 16.57 18.25
C GLY A 131 -25.90 15.39 18.58
N GLY A 132 -24.59 15.64 18.61
CA GLY A 132 -23.58 14.78 19.23
C GLY A 132 -23.12 15.32 20.59
N SER A 133 -22.40 14.47 21.35
CA SER A 133 -21.73 14.87 22.59
C SER A 133 -20.64 15.94 22.34
N VAL A 134 -19.99 16.40 23.41
CA VAL A 134 -18.84 17.32 23.34
C VAL A 134 -17.77 16.76 22.39
N VAL A 135 -17.41 17.53 21.36
CA VAL A 135 -16.39 17.14 20.37
C VAL A 135 -15.02 17.63 20.79
N LEU A 136 -14.91 18.91 21.17
CA LEU A 136 -13.64 19.53 21.58
C LEU A 136 -13.68 19.91 23.05
N LYS A 137 -12.67 19.45 23.81
CA LYS A 137 -12.51 19.84 25.22
C LYS A 137 -12.05 21.30 25.31
N PRO A 138 -12.43 22.05 26.37
CA PRO A 138 -12.07 23.47 26.56
C PRO A 138 -10.56 23.78 26.45
N GLU A 139 -9.71 22.85 26.88
CA GLU A 139 -8.24 22.99 26.89
C GLU A 139 -7.54 22.32 25.69
N SER A 140 -8.30 21.86 24.69
CA SER A 140 -7.72 21.16 23.53
C SER A 140 -7.01 22.11 22.57
N THR A 141 -5.92 21.64 21.96
CA THR A 141 -5.21 22.35 20.89
C THR A 141 -6.15 22.64 19.71
N SER A 142 -7.02 21.70 19.33
CA SER A 142 -8.02 21.90 18.27
C SER A 142 -8.96 23.08 18.57
N LEU A 143 -9.40 23.25 19.81
CA LEU A 143 -10.24 24.39 20.18
C LEU A 143 -9.46 25.70 20.17
N HIS A 144 -8.19 25.69 20.55
CA HIS A 144 -7.33 26.86 20.42
C HIS A 144 -7.19 27.32 18.95
N VAL A 145 -6.98 26.37 18.02
CA VAL A 145 -6.94 26.65 16.58
C VAL A 145 -8.26 27.25 16.08
N LEU A 146 -9.42 26.70 16.51
CA LEU A 146 -10.71 27.27 16.13
C LEU A 146 -10.94 28.68 16.71
N ARG A 147 -10.46 28.95 17.93
CA ARG A 147 -10.50 30.31 18.52
C ARG A 147 -9.68 31.28 17.70
N GLU A 148 -8.45 30.91 17.33
CA GLU A 148 -7.60 31.74 16.48
C GLU A 148 -8.26 31.99 15.10
N PHE A 149 -8.92 30.98 14.52
CA PHE A 149 -9.65 31.15 13.27
C PHE A 149 -10.79 32.18 13.40
N VAL A 150 -11.59 32.12 14.46
CA VAL A 150 -12.66 33.09 14.74
C VAL A 150 -12.07 34.49 14.95
N GLU A 151 -11.01 34.63 15.75
CA GLU A 151 -10.35 35.91 16.01
C GLU A 151 -9.75 36.53 14.73
N ARG A 152 -9.16 35.71 13.84
CA ARG A 152 -8.64 36.17 12.54
C ARG A 152 -9.75 36.71 11.64
N LEU A 153 -10.91 36.06 11.63
CA LEU A 153 -12.08 36.55 10.89
C LEU A 153 -12.57 37.89 11.45
N GLU A 154 -12.61 38.05 12.77
CA GLU A 154 -13.01 39.30 13.42
C GLU A 154 -11.99 40.42 13.15
N ARG A 155 -10.68 40.12 13.23
CA ARG A 155 -9.60 41.11 12.99
C ARG A 155 -9.61 41.63 11.55
N LYS A 156 -9.93 40.77 10.58
CA LYS A 156 -10.04 41.15 9.15
C LYS A 156 -11.23 42.08 8.86
N VAL A 157 -12.19 42.22 9.79
CA VAL A 157 -13.30 43.18 9.70
C VAL A 157 -12.88 44.57 10.23
N VAL A 158 -11.79 44.69 11.00
CA VAL A 158 -11.42 45.91 11.73
C VAL A 158 -10.16 46.61 11.18
N ALA A 159 -9.39 45.99 10.28
CA ALA A 159 -8.11 46.55 9.79
C ALA A 159 -8.02 46.67 8.25
N ASP A 160 -7.46 47.81 7.84
CA ASP A 160 -7.04 48.28 6.51
C ASP A 160 -6.11 47.30 5.78
N ASP A 161 -5.97 47.50 4.47
CA ASP A 161 -5.43 46.61 3.42
C ASP A 161 -3.90 46.33 3.49
N HIS A 162 -3.42 45.87 4.65
CA HIS A 162 -2.04 45.41 4.84
C HIS A 162 -2.00 44.13 5.66
N LEU A 163 -2.57 43.05 5.12
CA LEU A 163 -2.15 41.71 5.51
C LEU A 163 -0.82 41.42 4.81
N VAL A 164 0.28 41.77 5.49
CA VAL A 164 1.57 41.11 5.23
C VAL A 164 1.30 39.63 5.44
N GLU A 165 1.39 38.84 4.37
CA GLU A 165 1.62 37.40 4.49
C GLU A 165 2.87 37.24 5.35
N GLU A 166 2.71 37.03 6.65
CA GLU A 166 3.76 36.46 7.46
C GLU A 166 4.02 35.09 6.84
N ALA A 167 5.06 35.03 6.00
CA ALA A 167 5.56 33.80 5.44
C ALA A 167 5.75 32.85 6.62
N SER A 168 4.88 31.86 6.71
CA SER A 168 4.89 30.89 7.80
C SER A 168 6.29 30.30 7.82
N THR A 169 7.00 30.51 8.93
CA THR A 169 8.30 29.90 9.16
C THR A 169 8.19 28.41 8.81
N PRO A 170 8.97 27.90 7.84
CA PRO A 170 8.88 26.50 7.44
C PRO A 170 8.97 25.60 8.67
N PHE A 171 8.22 24.51 8.70
CA PHE A 171 8.16 23.61 9.87
C PHE A 171 9.56 23.20 10.38
N PHE A 172 10.54 23.09 9.48
CA PHE A 172 11.93 22.74 9.79
C PHE A 172 12.88 23.94 9.92
N ALA A 173 12.39 25.17 10.04
CA ALA A 173 13.27 26.33 10.19
C ALA A 173 14.10 26.23 11.48
N GLY A 174 15.40 26.48 11.36
CA GLY A 174 16.35 26.32 12.46
C GLY A 174 16.83 24.88 12.70
N ILE A 175 16.30 23.89 11.96
CA ILE A 175 16.81 22.52 11.98
C ILE A 175 17.98 22.40 11.00
N VAL A 176 19.11 21.91 11.50
CA VAL A 176 20.27 21.58 10.68
C VAL A 176 20.04 20.22 10.04
N MET A 177 19.89 20.19 8.73
CA MET A 177 19.76 18.94 7.96
C MET A 177 21.10 18.19 7.91
N LEU A 178 21.04 16.87 7.75
CA LEU A 178 22.23 16.06 7.52
C LEU A 178 22.89 16.45 6.18
N ASP A 179 24.22 16.41 6.12
CA ASP A 179 24.92 16.47 4.85
C ASP A 179 24.65 15.22 4.00
N ASP A 180 24.77 15.36 2.69
CA ASP A 180 24.38 14.32 1.73
C ASP A 180 25.16 13.01 1.92
N GLN A 181 26.42 13.07 2.35
CA GLN A 181 27.23 11.88 2.63
C GLN A 181 26.72 11.12 3.87
N ARG A 182 26.38 11.85 4.94
CA ARG A 182 25.75 11.25 6.13
C ARG A 182 24.33 10.75 5.84
N LEU A 183 23.57 11.47 5.02
CA LEU A 183 22.24 11.06 4.60
C LEU A 183 22.30 9.74 3.81
N LEU A 184 23.17 9.65 2.81
CA LEU A 184 23.41 8.42 2.04
C LEU A 184 23.81 7.26 2.97
N ARG A 185 24.78 7.48 3.87
CA ARG A 185 25.19 6.46 4.85
C ARG A 185 24.03 5.96 5.70
N ARG A 186 23.17 6.86 6.17
CA ARG A 186 22.00 6.49 6.97
C ARG A 186 21.01 5.70 6.12
N ALA A 187 20.74 6.13 4.89
CA ALA A 187 19.81 5.46 3.98
C ALA A 187 20.27 4.04 3.65
N THR A 188 21.53 3.82 3.27
CA THR A 188 22.03 2.46 2.92
C THR A 188 22.02 1.52 4.12
N LEU A 189 22.30 2.02 5.33
CA LEU A 189 22.22 1.23 6.55
C LEU A 189 20.78 0.88 6.90
N SER A 190 19.85 1.84 6.82
CA SER A 190 18.46 1.62 7.19
C SER A 190 17.72 0.73 6.19
N LEU A 191 17.96 0.92 4.89
CA LEU A 191 17.22 0.25 3.82
C LEU A 191 17.86 -1.06 3.38
N ALA A 192 19.19 -1.19 3.42
CA ALA A 192 19.89 -2.37 2.88
C ALA A 192 20.90 -2.99 3.85
N GLY A 193 21.01 -2.49 5.09
CA GLY A 193 21.91 -3.05 6.10
C GLY A 193 23.41 -2.96 5.76
N ARG A 194 23.81 -2.13 4.78
CA ARG A 194 25.19 -2.03 4.30
C ARG A 194 25.70 -0.59 4.31
N LEU A 195 27.03 -0.46 4.24
CA LEU A 195 27.66 0.85 4.01
C LEU A 195 27.47 1.29 2.56
N PRO A 196 27.53 2.60 2.27
CA PRO A 196 27.58 3.07 0.89
C PRO A 196 28.78 2.48 0.16
N THR A 197 28.62 2.21 -1.13
CA THR A 197 29.74 1.83 -2.00
C THR A 197 30.63 3.03 -2.29
N THR A 198 31.83 2.79 -2.81
CA THR A 198 32.71 3.89 -3.26
C THR A 198 32.09 4.68 -4.40
N ALA A 199 31.36 4.02 -5.32
CA ALA A 199 30.69 4.68 -6.42
C ALA A 199 29.56 5.62 -5.93
N GLU A 200 28.73 5.15 -4.99
CA GLU A 200 27.64 5.96 -4.41
C GLU A 200 28.17 7.20 -3.68
N ARG A 201 29.26 7.05 -2.90
CA ARG A 201 29.91 8.19 -2.24
C ARG A 201 30.49 9.19 -3.22
N ASN A 202 31.12 8.72 -4.28
CA ASN A 202 31.69 9.58 -5.31
C ASN A 202 30.60 10.34 -6.06
N ALA A 203 29.47 9.68 -6.38
CA ALA A 203 28.33 10.31 -7.03
C ALA A 203 27.75 11.46 -6.18
N ILE A 204 27.55 11.26 -4.88
CA ILE A 204 27.12 12.34 -3.96
C ILE A 204 28.19 13.45 -3.86
N ALA A 205 29.48 13.11 -3.87
CA ALA A 205 30.54 14.11 -3.79
C ALA A 205 30.60 15.01 -5.04
N GLU A 206 30.29 14.46 -6.21
CA GLU A 206 30.34 15.17 -7.49
C GLU A 206 29.04 15.94 -7.79
N HIS A 207 27.89 15.35 -7.46
CA HIS A 207 26.58 15.86 -7.89
C HIS A 207 25.65 16.26 -6.74
N GLY A 208 26.09 16.10 -5.48
CA GLY A 208 25.28 16.44 -4.31
C GLY A 208 23.97 15.65 -4.22
N SER A 209 22.95 16.26 -3.61
CA SER A 209 21.65 15.64 -3.37
C SER A 209 20.81 15.36 -4.63
N GLU A 210 21.17 15.91 -5.79
CA GLU A 210 20.41 15.73 -7.04
C GLU A 210 20.38 14.25 -7.48
N VAL A 211 21.44 13.49 -7.21
CA VAL A 211 21.53 12.06 -7.57
C VAL A 211 20.92 11.13 -6.51
N LEU A 212 20.53 11.65 -5.34
CA LEU A 212 20.04 10.83 -4.24
C LEU A 212 18.77 10.02 -4.60
N PRO A 213 17.76 10.56 -5.31
CA PRO A 213 16.59 9.78 -5.71
C PRO A 213 16.95 8.54 -6.55
N ASP A 214 17.88 8.67 -7.49
CA ASP A 214 18.32 7.56 -8.34
C ASP A 214 19.11 6.52 -7.56
N LEU A 215 19.96 6.96 -6.63
CA LEU A 215 20.69 6.07 -5.73
C LEU A 215 19.73 5.28 -4.82
N LEU A 216 18.70 5.93 -4.28
CA LEU A 216 17.68 5.25 -3.46
C LEU A 216 16.85 4.28 -4.30
N ASN A 217 16.48 4.65 -5.52
CA ASN A 217 15.77 3.75 -6.44
C ASN A 217 16.60 2.52 -6.80
N ALA A 218 17.92 2.67 -7.01
CA ALA A 218 18.82 1.55 -7.23
C ALA A 218 18.94 0.66 -5.99
N LEU A 219 19.12 1.29 -4.82
CA LEU A 219 19.21 0.61 -3.52
C LEU A 219 17.98 -0.25 -3.22
N MET A 220 16.78 0.27 -3.49
CA MET A 220 15.51 -0.44 -3.29
C MET A 220 15.24 -1.57 -4.29
N ARG A 221 16.16 -1.83 -5.22
CA ARG A 221 16.13 -2.98 -6.14
C ARG A 221 17.17 -4.04 -5.80
N GLU A 222 17.95 -3.85 -4.75
CA GLU A 222 18.96 -4.81 -4.31
C GLU A 222 18.34 -5.92 -3.46
N GLU A 223 18.89 -7.13 -3.57
CA GLU A 223 18.53 -8.25 -2.68
C GLU A 223 18.67 -7.91 -1.20
N ALA A 224 19.65 -7.07 -0.84
CA ALA A 224 19.86 -6.60 0.52
C ALA A 224 18.69 -5.73 1.04
N PHE A 225 18.04 -4.96 0.16
CA PHE A 225 16.85 -4.20 0.52
C PHE A 225 15.67 -5.12 0.82
N TYR A 226 15.44 -6.11 -0.03
CA TYR A 226 14.36 -7.08 0.17
C TYR A 226 14.55 -7.94 1.41
N ALA A 227 15.79 -8.34 1.72
CA ALA A 227 16.11 -9.01 2.98
C ALA A 227 15.78 -8.13 4.20
N ARG A 228 16.18 -6.85 4.16
CA ARG A 228 15.90 -5.88 5.24
C ARG A 228 14.40 -5.57 5.36
N LEU A 229 13.69 -5.53 4.24
CA LEU A 229 12.25 -5.35 4.19
C LEU A 229 11.53 -6.50 4.91
N ARG A 230 11.85 -7.75 4.56
CA ARG A 230 11.29 -8.94 5.23
C ARG A 230 11.59 -8.94 6.73
N GLU A 231 12.82 -8.60 7.12
CA GLU A 231 13.20 -8.46 8.53
C GLU A 231 12.33 -7.42 9.26
N GLY A 232 12.23 -6.20 8.73
CA GLY A 232 11.48 -5.11 9.38
C GLY A 232 9.99 -5.40 9.52
N PHE A 233 9.40 -6.11 8.57
CA PHE A 233 8.01 -6.57 8.68
C PHE A 233 7.86 -7.72 9.67
N ASN A 234 8.80 -8.67 9.71
CA ASN A 234 8.78 -9.75 10.68
C ASN A 234 9.02 -9.25 12.11
N ASP A 235 9.73 -8.14 12.33
CA ASP A 235 9.83 -7.52 13.66
C ASP A 235 8.48 -7.03 14.22
N ILE A 236 7.48 -6.87 13.35
CA ILE A 236 6.11 -6.48 13.72
C ILE A 236 5.19 -7.71 13.75
N PHE A 237 5.17 -8.48 12.66
CA PHE A 237 4.24 -9.60 12.49
C PHE A 237 4.72 -10.90 13.13
N LEU A 238 6.03 -11.07 13.29
CA LEU A 238 6.66 -12.16 14.05
C LEU A 238 6.23 -13.56 13.58
N THR A 239 5.78 -13.72 12.33
CA THR A 239 5.22 -14.96 11.78
C THR A 239 6.25 -16.07 11.63
N GLN A 240 7.54 -15.74 11.62
CA GLN A 240 8.61 -16.74 11.65
C GLN A 240 8.82 -17.34 13.05
N GLY A 241 8.32 -16.70 14.12
CA GLY A 241 8.44 -17.17 15.50
C GLY A 241 7.32 -18.13 15.89
N ILE A 242 7.41 -19.40 15.47
CA ILE A 242 6.44 -20.44 15.82
C ILE A 242 7.06 -21.45 16.79
N ASP A 243 6.32 -21.80 17.84
CA ASP A 243 6.73 -22.84 18.80
C ASP A 243 6.59 -24.26 18.22
N GLY A 244 7.52 -25.14 18.61
CA GLY A 244 7.52 -26.54 18.18
C GLY A 244 8.08 -26.74 16.77
N ASN A 245 7.52 -27.70 16.03
CA ASN A 245 7.92 -28.00 14.66
C ASN A 245 6.97 -27.28 13.69
N PRO A 246 7.45 -26.30 12.88
CA PRO A 246 6.58 -25.48 12.02
C PRO A 246 5.66 -26.30 11.11
N ASP A 247 6.16 -27.36 10.50
CA ASP A 247 5.39 -28.28 9.63
C ASP A 247 4.24 -29.00 10.35
N SER A 248 4.28 -29.08 11.68
CA SER A 248 3.24 -29.69 12.50
C SER A 248 2.35 -28.68 13.23
N THR A 249 2.86 -27.48 13.48
CA THR A 249 2.12 -26.40 14.14
C THR A 249 1.32 -25.57 13.14
N VAL A 250 1.90 -25.27 11.98
CA VAL A 250 1.31 -24.42 10.93
C VAL A 250 0.35 -25.22 10.07
N LEU A 251 0.76 -26.41 9.62
CA LEU A 251 -0.10 -27.29 8.84
C LEU A 251 -0.81 -28.27 9.76
N SER A 252 -2.12 -28.06 9.96
CA SER A 252 -2.91 -28.91 10.85
C SER A 252 -2.90 -30.36 10.39
N TYR A 253 -2.93 -31.28 11.36
CA TYR A 253 -3.12 -32.70 11.06
C TYR A 253 -4.46 -32.94 10.35
N GLU A 254 -5.49 -32.15 10.65
CA GLU A 254 -6.82 -32.31 10.09
C GLU A 254 -6.90 -32.08 8.58
N HIS A 255 -6.14 -31.13 8.02
CA HIS A 255 -6.23 -30.82 6.59
C HIS A 255 -5.04 -31.36 5.78
N PHE A 256 -3.92 -31.66 6.45
CA PHE A 256 -2.65 -31.96 5.77
C PHE A 256 -2.01 -33.28 6.26
N GLU A 257 -2.79 -34.23 6.81
CA GLU A 257 -2.25 -35.49 7.39
C GLU A 257 -1.32 -36.25 6.44
N LYS A 258 -1.63 -36.23 5.13
CA LYS A 258 -0.94 -37.05 4.11
C LYS A 258 0.31 -36.38 3.56
N SER A 259 0.39 -35.05 3.66
CA SER A 259 1.35 -34.22 2.93
C SER A 259 2.32 -33.48 3.84
N ARG A 260 1.90 -33.01 5.03
CA ARG A 260 2.72 -32.13 5.89
C ARG A 260 4.04 -32.74 6.39
N LEU A 261 4.16 -34.07 6.42
CA LEU A 261 5.37 -34.78 6.85
C LEU A 261 6.07 -35.52 5.69
N TRP A 262 5.88 -35.07 4.44
CA TRP A 262 6.41 -35.73 3.24
C TRP A 262 7.91 -36.05 3.32
N TYR A 263 8.70 -35.16 3.94
CA TYR A 263 10.15 -35.29 4.08
C TYR A 263 10.57 -36.57 4.84
N GLN A 264 9.70 -37.13 5.69
CA GLN A 264 9.97 -38.37 6.43
C GLN A 264 10.00 -39.60 5.52
N LYS A 265 9.34 -39.53 4.36
CA LYS A 265 9.27 -40.60 3.37
C LYS A 265 10.11 -40.29 2.13
N HIS A 266 10.86 -39.19 2.13
CA HIS A 266 11.68 -38.80 0.99
C HIS A 266 12.86 -39.76 0.82
N ASP A 267 13.09 -40.21 -0.41
CA ASP A 267 14.08 -41.24 -0.70
C ASP A 267 15.50 -40.68 -0.71
N LEU A 268 16.24 -40.96 0.36
CA LEU A 268 17.65 -40.63 0.50
C LEU A 268 18.55 -41.87 0.42
N THR A 269 18.03 -43.01 -0.06
CA THR A 269 18.78 -44.28 -0.09
C THR A 269 19.98 -44.26 -1.04
N HIS A 270 20.00 -43.33 -1.99
CA HIS A 270 21.15 -43.06 -2.86
C HIS A 270 22.41 -42.62 -2.08
N ILE A 271 22.26 -42.06 -0.88
CA ILE A 271 23.38 -41.71 0.01
C ILE A 271 23.77 -42.97 0.78
N THR A 272 24.90 -43.59 0.45
CA THR A 272 25.28 -44.89 1.04
C THR A 272 25.75 -44.79 2.49
N ASP A 273 26.41 -43.69 2.86
CA ASP A 273 26.85 -43.44 4.24
C ASP A 273 25.65 -43.08 5.13
N GLU A 274 25.50 -43.79 6.26
CA GLU A 274 24.35 -43.62 7.14
C GLU A 274 24.33 -42.25 7.83
N LYS A 275 25.51 -41.74 8.21
CA LYS A 275 25.62 -40.45 8.90
C LYS A 275 25.29 -39.32 7.93
N GLU A 276 25.82 -39.35 6.71
CA GLU A 276 25.50 -38.38 5.66
C GLU A 276 24.01 -38.43 5.30
N ARG A 277 23.43 -39.63 5.15
CA ARG A 277 21.99 -39.78 4.88
C ARG A 277 21.14 -39.16 5.98
N ARG A 278 21.52 -39.38 7.25
CA ARG A 278 20.84 -38.78 8.41
C ARG A 278 20.93 -37.26 8.39
N GLN A 279 22.11 -36.71 8.11
CA GLN A 279 22.32 -35.26 8.02
C GLN A 279 21.53 -34.64 6.86
N ALA A 280 21.48 -35.30 5.70
CA ALA A 280 20.66 -34.89 4.58
C ALA A 280 19.16 -34.84 4.95
N GLY A 281 18.67 -35.84 5.69
CA GLY A 281 17.29 -35.83 6.20
C GLY A 281 17.00 -34.68 7.16
N TYR A 282 17.95 -34.34 8.05
CA TYR A 282 17.81 -33.17 8.93
C TYR A 282 17.84 -31.85 8.16
N LYS A 283 18.75 -31.74 7.18
CA LYS A 283 18.83 -30.59 6.29
C LYS A 283 17.50 -30.38 5.55
N LEU A 284 16.97 -31.43 4.93
CA LEU A 284 15.68 -31.41 4.23
C LEU A 284 14.53 -30.91 5.11
N ALA A 285 14.44 -31.45 6.34
CA ALA A 285 13.41 -31.03 7.30
C ALA A 285 13.58 -29.56 7.71
N ASN A 286 14.81 -29.12 7.95
CA ASN A 286 15.10 -27.74 8.34
C ASN A 286 14.82 -26.74 7.22
N GLU A 287 15.20 -27.05 5.98
CA GLU A 287 14.93 -26.22 4.81
C GLU A 287 13.43 -26.13 4.53
N TYR A 288 12.68 -27.24 4.63
CA TYR A 288 11.23 -27.22 4.50
C TYR A 288 10.57 -26.31 5.56
N ARG A 289 10.99 -26.43 6.82
CA ARG A 289 10.46 -25.61 7.91
C ARG A 289 10.81 -24.14 7.74
N ALA A 290 12.04 -23.83 7.36
CA ALA A 290 12.48 -22.47 7.07
C ALA A 290 11.66 -21.89 5.91
N ALA A 291 11.49 -22.66 4.84
CA ALA A 291 10.73 -22.22 3.68
C ALA A 291 9.27 -21.93 4.03
N LEU A 292 8.64 -22.79 4.84
CA LEU A 292 7.27 -22.63 5.34
C LEU A 292 7.15 -21.37 6.19
N LEU A 293 8.08 -21.11 7.11
CA LEU A 293 8.01 -19.92 7.97
C LEU A 293 8.17 -18.61 7.19
N ASP A 294 8.87 -18.65 6.05
CA ASP A 294 9.18 -17.44 5.27
C ASP A 294 8.06 -17.01 4.31
N GLU A 295 7.10 -17.89 3.98
CA GLU A 295 6.00 -17.60 3.04
C GLU A 295 5.28 -16.25 3.29
N PRO A 296 4.91 -15.88 4.54
CA PRO A 296 4.24 -14.62 4.78
C PRO A 296 5.12 -13.41 4.44
N MET A 297 6.43 -13.51 4.65
CA MET A 297 7.38 -12.45 4.31
C MET A 297 7.67 -12.41 2.81
N GLN A 298 7.59 -13.55 2.15
CA GLN A 298 7.69 -13.63 0.68
C GLN A 298 6.50 -12.97 -0.02
N LEU A 299 5.32 -12.89 0.61
CA LEU A 299 4.20 -12.11 0.05
C LEU A 299 4.56 -10.62 -0.01
N ILE A 300 5.14 -10.08 1.05
CA ILE A 300 5.55 -8.68 1.13
C ILE A 300 6.64 -8.39 0.10
N ASP A 301 7.62 -9.29 0.02
CA ASP A 301 8.68 -9.22 -0.98
C ASP A 301 8.12 -9.23 -2.40
N TYR A 302 7.22 -10.16 -2.70
CA TYR A 302 6.56 -10.28 -3.99
C TYR A 302 5.77 -9.02 -4.37
N ILE A 303 5.01 -8.44 -3.44
CA ILE A 303 4.26 -7.20 -3.68
C ILE A 303 5.22 -6.06 -4.07
N VAL A 304 6.30 -5.86 -3.32
CA VAL A 304 7.22 -4.74 -3.55
C VAL A 304 8.09 -4.96 -4.79
N ARG A 305 8.58 -6.17 -5.03
CA ARG A 305 9.37 -6.49 -6.25
C ARG A 305 8.60 -6.28 -7.54
N ASN A 306 7.30 -6.51 -7.51
CA ASN A 306 6.44 -6.47 -8.68
C ASN A 306 5.57 -5.20 -8.76
N ASP A 307 5.88 -4.18 -7.94
CA ASP A 307 5.15 -2.90 -7.90
C ASP A 307 3.62 -3.09 -7.78
N ARG A 308 3.20 -4.06 -6.96
CA ARG A 308 1.79 -4.36 -6.74
C ARG A 308 1.16 -3.39 -5.72
N PRO A 309 -0.17 -3.19 -5.75
CA PRO A 309 -0.86 -2.42 -4.73
C PRO A 309 -0.54 -2.96 -3.33
N PHE A 310 -0.02 -2.10 -2.46
CA PHE A 310 0.34 -2.51 -1.10
C PHE A 310 -0.85 -3.02 -0.28
N THR A 311 -2.08 -2.68 -0.67
CA THR A 311 -3.31 -3.24 -0.08
C THR A 311 -3.37 -4.77 -0.14
N GLU A 312 -2.66 -5.39 -1.10
CA GLU A 312 -2.57 -6.85 -1.21
C GLU A 312 -1.98 -7.54 0.01
N ILE A 313 -1.27 -6.82 0.89
CA ILE A 313 -0.83 -7.36 2.18
C ILE A 313 -2.00 -7.91 3.02
N VAL A 314 -3.22 -7.39 2.82
CA VAL A 314 -4.46 -7.86 3.49
C VAL A 314 -5.59 -8.23 2.53
N THR A 315 -5.39 -8.09 1.21
CA THR A 315 -6.42 -8.41 0.21
C THR A 315 -6.01 -9.46 -0.80
N ALA A 316 -4.76 -9.95 -0.77
CA ALA A 316 -4.34 -11.02 -1.66
C ALA A 316 -5.20 -12.27 -1.43
N ASP A 317 -5.67 -12.87 -2.52
CA ASP A 317 -6.41 -14.14 -2.55
C ASP A 317 -5.48 -15.33 -2.89
N TYR A 318 -4.18 -15.14 -2.70
CA TYR A 318 -3.12 -16.11 -2.98
C TYR A 318 -2.08 -16.12 -1.85
N ILE A 319 -1.47 -17.28 -1.64
CA ILE A 319 -0.31 -17.44 -0.76
C ILE A 319 0.97 -17.59 -1.58
N MET A 320 2.11 -17.28 -0.98
CA MET A 320 3.41 -17.62 -1.55
C MET A 320 3.77 -19.04 -1.18
N VAL A 321 4.19 -19.83 -2.16
CA VAL A 321 4.49 -21.25 -2.00
C VAL A 321 5.83 -21.56 -2.66
N SER A 322 6.66 -22.35 -1.97
CA SER A 322 7.89 -22.92 -2.52
C SER A 322 7.73 -24.36 -2.96
N PRO A 323 8.67 -24.95 -3.72
CA PRO A 323 8.62 -26.37 -4.07
C PRO A 323 8.42 -27.27 -2.86
N TYR A 324 9.10 -26.97 -1.74
CA TYR A 324 9.03 -27.77 -0.52
C TYR A 324 7.71 -27.56 0.21
N THR A 325 7.18 -26.34 0.25
CA THR A 325 5.91 -26.08 0.93
C THR A 325 4.71 -26.53 0.10
N ALA A 326 4.80 -26.50 -1.23
CA ALA A 326 3.83 -27.10 -2.14
C ALA A 326 3.63 -28.60 -1.86
N ARG A 327 4.71 -29.32 -1.49
CA ARG A 327 4.62 -30.72 -1.04
C ARG A 327 3.88 -30.83 0.28
N GLY A 328 4.13 -29.91 1.21
CA GLY A 328 3.40 -29.81 2.49
C GLY A 328 1.91 -29.55 2.31
N TYR A 329 1.55 -28.65 1.39
CA TYR A 329 0.17 -28.36 1.00
C TYR A 329 -0.48 -29.46 0.15
N GLY A 330 0.29 -30.43 -0.35
CA GLY A 330 -0.22 -31.52 -1.19
C GLY A 330 -0.53 -31.11 -2.63
N ILE A 331 -0.04 -29.95 -3.09
CA ILE A 331 -0.31 -29.39 -4.42
C ILE A 331 0.90 -29.42 -5.35
N PHE A 332 2.04 -29.99 -4.92
CA PHE A 332 3.29 -29.95 -5.68
C PHE A 332 3.13 -30.40 -7.13
N ASP A 333 2.44 -31.51 -7.39
CA ASP A 333 2.26 -32.00 -8.76
C ASP A 333 1.42 -31.06 -9.64
N GLU A 334 0.58 -30.21 -9.06
CA GLU A 334 -0.22 -29.21 -9.77
C GLU A 334 0.61 -27.98 -10.16
N VAL A 335 1.67 -27.67 -9.41
CA VAL A 335 2.45 -26.42 -9.56
C VAL A 335 3.91 -26.61 -9.94
N LYS A 336 4.43 -27.85 -9.95
CA LYS A 336 5.87 -28.13 -10.14
C LYS A 336 6.47 -27.52 -11.41
N ASP A 337 5.71 -27.50 -12.50
CA ASP A 337 6.18 -27.00 -13.80
C ASP A 337 6.27 -25.47 -13.86
N ARG A 338 5.83 -24.77 -12.81
CA ARG A 338 5.93 -23.31 -12.67
C ARG A 338 7.21 -22.88 -11.96
N PHE A 339 7.89 -23.78 -11.27
CA PHE A 339 9.18 -23.50 -10.64
C PHE A 339 10.30 -23.64 -11.67
N VAL A 340 11.30 -22.77 -11.57
CA VAL A 340 12.54 -22.85 -12.35
C VAL A 340 13.38 -24.02 -11.85
N ASP A 341 13.50 -24.17 -10.53
CA ASP A 341 14.18 -25.29 -9.88
C ASP A 341 13.25 -25.93 -8.83
N PRO A 342 12.59 -27.06 -9.16
CA PRO A 342 11.73 -27.79 -8.23
C PRO A 342 12.46 -28.36 -7.01
N GLU A 343 13.79 -28.28 -6.95
CA GLU A 343 14.62 -28.68 -5.81
C GLU A 343 15.13 -27.48 -5.00
N ASP A 344 14.87 -26.23 -5.40
CA ASP A 344 15.18 -25.05 -4.60
C ASP A 344 14.09 -24.82 -3.53
N PRO A 345 14.38 -25.02 -2.23
CA PRO A 345 13.39 -24.81 -1.18
C PRO A 345 12.92 -23.36 -1.02
N PHE A 346 13.66 -22.38 -1.56
CA PHE A 346 13.43 -20.95 -1.36
C PHE A 346 13.06 -20.20 -2.65
N GLU A 347 12.66 -20.92 -3.71
CA GLU A 347 11.96 -20.32 -4.85
C GLU A 347 10.48 -20.17 -4.49
N TYR A 348 9.90 -18.97 -4.63
CA TYR A 348 8.50 -18.73 -4.26
C TYR A 348 7.65 -18.24 -5.44
N LEU A 349 6.42 -18.74 -5.51
CA LEU A 349 5.42 -18.25 -6.46
C LEU A 349 4.04 -18.11 -5.81
N PRO A 350 3.17 -17.22 -6.34
CA PRO A 350 1.82 -17.04 -5.83
C PRO A 350 0.91 -18.21 -6.24
N VAL A 351 0.11 -18.72 -5.31
CA VAL A 351 -0.87 -19.80 -5.54
C VAL A 351 -2.17 -19.50 -4.81
N THR A 352 -3.29 -19.67 -5.52
CA THR A 352 -4.62 -19.75 -4.89
C THR A 352 -4.88 -21.19 -4.46
N LEU A 353 -5.00 -21.43 -3.15
CA LEU A 353 -5.31 -22.76 -2.62
C LEU A 353 -6.78 -23.10 -2.85
N LYS A 354 -7.05 -24.38 -3.14
CA LYS A 354 -8.42 -24.93 -3.07
C LYS A 354 -8.90 -24.92 -1.62
N ALA A 355 -10.21 -24.94 -1.42
CA ALA A 355 -10.80 -25.09 -0.10
C ALA A 355 -10.24 -26.36 0.58
N LEU A 356 -9.95 -26.25 1.87
CA LEU A 356 -9.33 -27.36 2.61
C LEU A 356 -10.32 -28.50 2.79
N VAL A 357 -9.82 -29.72 2.61
CA VAL A 357 -10.58 -30.96 2.81
C VAL A 357 -10.10 -31.58 4.11
N GLY A 358 -11.06 -31.86 5.00
CA GLY A 358 -10.79 -32.48 6.29
C GLY A 358 -10.54 -33.98 6.18
N ARG A 359 -10.19 -34.62 7.30
CA ARG A 359 -10.11 -36.08 7.35
C ARG A 359 -11.50 -36.69 7.35
N ASN A 360 -12.47 -36.01 7.95
CA ASN A 360 -13.88 -36.30 7.76
C ASN A 360 -14.56 -35.12 7.06
N ARG A 361 -15.68 -35.43 6.42
CA ARG A 361 -16.46 -34.45 5.66
C ARG A 361 -16.99 -33.30 6.54
N SER A 362 -17.10 -33.52 7.85
CA SER A 362 -17.50 -32.48 8.81
C SER A 362 -16.43 -31.43 9.04
N GLU A 363 -15.16 -31.73 8.75
CA GLU A 363 -14.05 -30.77 8.83
C GLU A 363 -13.70 -30.16 7.47
N ASP A 364 -14.46 -30.46 6.41
CA ASP A 364 -14.29 -29.77 5.12
C ASP A 364 -14.55 -28.28 5.29
N GLN A 365 -13.64 -27.46 4.80
CA GLN A 365 -13.81 -26.01 4.84
C GLN A 365 -14.93 -25.60 3.88
N GLU A 366 -15.95 -24.96 4.42
CA GLU A 366 -17.00 -24.35 3.60
C GLU A 366 -16.41 -23.22 2.75
N SER A 367 -16.63 -23.29 1.44
CA SER A 367 -16.21 -22.24 0.51
C SER A 367 -17.19 -22.12 -0.65
N GLN A 368 -17.73 -20.90 -0.83
CA GLN A 368 -18.62 -20.60 -1.95
C GLN A 368 -17.89 -20.58 -3.29
N THR A 369 -16.59 -20.28 -3.28
CA THR A 369 -15.75 -20.19 -4.48
C THR A 369 -15.02 -21.48 -4.81
N GLY A 370 -15.00 -22.44 -3.88
CA GLY A 370 -14.18 -23.65 -3.97
C GLY A 370 -12.70 -23.43 -3.64
N PHE A 371 -12.32 -22.21 -3.26
CA PHE A 371 -10.96 -21.83 -2.87
C PHE A 371 -10.87 -21.52 -1.38
N TYR A 372 -9.68 -21.66 -0.80
CA TYR A 372 -9.40 -21.23 0.56
C TYR A 372 -9.68 -19.72 0.68
N PRO A 373 -10.56 -19.28 1.58
CA PRO A 373 -10.80 -17.85 1.81
C PRO A 373 -9.51 -17.19 2.34
N HIS A 374 -8.84 -16.44 1.48
CA HIS A 374 -7.57 -15.80 1.78
C HIS A 374 -7.69 -14.26 1.72
N ALA A 375 -7.04 -13.60 2.67
CA ALA A 375 -6.98 -12.17 2.92
C ALA A 375 -5.54 -11.76 3.25
N GLY A 376 -4.64 -12.06 2.33
CA GLY A 376 -3.20 -11.87 2.44
C GLY A 376 -2.63 -12.41 3.75
N LEU A 377 -1.74 -11.63 4.36
CA LEU A 377 -0.98 -12.02 5.54
C LEU A 377 -1.86 -12.53 6.68
N LEU A 378 -3.02 -11.90 6.90
CA LEU A 378 -3.91 -12.14 8.05
C LEU A 378 -4.53 -13.54 8.09
N SER A 379 -4.51 -14.24 6.96
CA SER A 379 -5.08 -15.58 6.80
C SER A 379 -4.05 -16.59 6.34
N THR A 380 -2.76 -16.24 6.41
CA THR A 380 -1.69 -17.24 6.29
C THR A 380 -1.75 -18.17 7.50
N PHE A 381 -1.45 -19.46 7.29
CA PHE A 381 -1.49 -20.44 8.38
C PHE A 381 -0.54 -20.08 9.53
N GLN A 382 0.60 -19.49 9.20
CA GLN A 382 1.63 -18.98 10.11
C GLN A 382 1.07 -17.86 10.99
N TYR A 383 0.36 -16.89 10.38
CA TYR A 383 -0.29 -15.82 11.11
C TYR A 383 -1.37 -16.36 12.04
N LEU A 384 -2.21 -17.27 11.56
CA LEU A 384 -3.30 -17.88 12.34
C LEU A 384 -2.78 -18.78 13.49
N SER A 385 -1.67 -19.48 13.29
CA SER A 385 -1.01 -20.24 14.37
C SER A 385 -0.45 -19.33 15.45
N ARG A 386 0.07 -18.17 15.07
CA ARG A 386 0.67 -17.21 16.01
C ARG A 386 -0.36 -16.33 16.72
N TYR A 387 -1.38 -15.90 15.99
CA TYR A 387 -2.46 -15.04 16.45
C TYR A 387 -3.80 -15.74 16.25
N PRO A 388 -4.17 -16.68 17.14
CA PRO A 388 -5.38 -17.44 17.00
C PRO A 388 -6.59 -16.52 17.00
N THR A 389 -7.42 -16.64 15.96
CA THR A 389 -8.72 -15.98 15.88
C THR A 389 -9.80 -16.97 16.30
N THR A 390 -10.80 -16.51 17.06
CA THR A 390 -12.05 -17.26 17.20
C THR A 390 -12.92 -17.00 15.98
N GLU A 391 -13.82 -17.93 15.63
CA GLU A 391 -14.84 -17.65 14.62
C GLU A 391 -15.63 -16.39 15.04
N THR A 392 -15.83 -15.48 14.08
CA THR A 392 -16.68 -14.29 14.22
C THR A 392 -17.88 -14.40 13.32
#